data_AF-A0AAJ4ZPG1-F1
#
_entry.id   AF-A0AAJ4ZPG1-F1
#
_cell.length_a   1.000
_cell.length_b   1.000
_cell.length_c   1.000
_cell.angle_alpha   90.00
_cell.angle_beta   90.00
_cell.angle_gamma   90.00
#
_symmetry.space_group_name_H-M   'P 1'
#
loop_
_entity.id
_entity.type
_entity.pdbx_description
1 polymer ?
#
loop_
_entity_poly.entity_id
_entity_poly.type
_entity_poly.pdbx_seq_one_letter_code
_entity_poly.pdbx_strand_id
1 'polypeptide(L)'
;MAAAHRSDGLQAVRFPRAEELAPLLDMRTTLQDADGAQARICAHPGASVRIDLDAFPAHERTAPRPGHADPLTSRVAADDAANGDRFFVPLPPGTEVVPVDEHALTFDPAPAQPGRLRLAAELQAARGVAERARIVSGLMGLMGFASLTYALTERHENAPPTVAMLKNYVAPRFMQRYCEERLFAVDPRLSAVFATGMPLVWDLASLARSQPRMEPALRTLLQAMDEHGLRSGVMFSLGAGDGTGHAVVSLTSSHAGRDWISDSVIGQSILFGMALHQVWRGPMQTFARHTRQCSEEAPLSAMQRRILTCLAAGMSDKEIAIKLHTTAHNVDYHLRLVRRRYGATNRAQLAYIAGRLNLI
;
A
#
# COMPACT_ATOMS: atom_id res chain seq x y z
N MET A 1 -43.69 -48.27 8.45
CA MET A 1 -43.27 -49.39 7.57
C MET A 1 -42.75 -48.79 6.27
N ALA A 2 -41.52 -49.19 5.91
CA ALA A 2 -40.80 -49.10 4.62
C ALA A 2 -41.08 -47.91 3.68
N ALA A 3 -40.15 -46.97 3.46
CA ALA A 3 -38.86 -47.07 2.73
C ALA A 3 -39.04 -47.38 1.23
N ALA A 4 -38.87 -46.35 0.38
CA ALA A 4 -38.67 -46.51 -1.06
C ALA A 4 -37.31 -45.92 -1.44
N HIS A 5 -36.41 -46.83 -1.80
CA HIS A 5 -35.11 -46.60 -2.44
C HIS A 5 -35.26 -45.82 -3.76
N ARG A 6 -34.39 -44.84 -3.99
CA ARG A 6 -33.74 -44.64 -5.30
C ARG A 6 -32.34 -44.07 -5.11
N SER A 7 -31.38 -44.89 -5.51
CA SER A 7 -29.96 -44.58 -5.61
C SER A 7 -29.62 -44.11 -7.03
N ASP A 8 -28.63 -43.22 -7.09
CA ASP A 8 -27.61 -43.01 -8.11
C ASP A 8 -27.95 -42.56 -9.54
N GLY A 9 -27.37 -41.39 -9.85
CA GLY A 9 -27.12 -40.85 -11.19
C GLY A 9 -26.08 -39.74 -11.12
N LEU A 10 -24.83 -40.08 -10.76
CA LEU A 10 -23.68 -39.16 -10.87
C LEU A 10 -23.40 -38.90 -12.36
N GLN A 11 -23.73 -37.70 -12.86
CA GLN A 11 -23.19 -37.21 -14.12
C GLN A 11 -21.77 -36.68 -13.87
N ALA A 12 -20.78 -37.39 -14.42
CA ALA A 12 -19.40 -36.95 -14.46
C ALA A 12 -19.26 -35.71 -15.37
N VAL A 13 -18.81 -34.59 -14.80
CA VAL A 13 -18.41 -33.40 -15.55
C VAL A 13 -17.09 -33.72 -16.28
N ARG A 14 -17.15 -33.84 -17.61
CA ARG A 14 -15.96 -33.97 -18.46
C ARG A 14 -15.29 -32.59 -18.62
N PHE A 15 -14.02 -32.49 -18.24
CA PHE A 15 -13.16 -31.36 -18.60
C PHE A 15 -12.56 -31.59 -20.00
N PRO A 16 -12.46 -30.56 -20.86
CA PRO A 16 -11.83 -30.69 -22.18
C PRO A 16 -10.32 -30.90 -22.06
N ARG A 17 -9.75 -31.66 -23.02
CA ARG A 17 -8.31 -31.94 -23.08
C ARG A 17 -7.55 -30.77 -23.69
N ALA A 18 -6.27 -30.62 -23.30
CA ALA A 18 -5.40 -29.51 -23.68
C ALA A 18 -5.20 -29.31 -25.19
N GLU A 19 -5.57 -30.30 -26.00
CA GLU A 19 -5.42 -30.30 -27.46
C GLU A 19 -6.56 -29.52 -28.16
N GLU A 20 -7.71 -29.33 -27.49
CA GLU A 20 -8.89 -28.63 -28.04
C GLU A 20 -8.86 -27.11 -27.83
N LEU A 21 -7.87 -26.58 -27.09
CA LEU A 21 -7.68 -25.13 -26.84
C LEU A 21 -6.69 -24.47 -27.80
N ALA A 22 -6.02 -25.24 -28.65
CA ALA A 22 -4.99 -24.76 -29.57
C ALA A 22 -5.47 -23.80 -30.69
N PRO A 23 -6.71 -23.83 -31.23
CA PRO A 23 -7.04 -22.97 -32.36
C PRO A 23 -7.47 -21.53 -32.01
N LEU A 24 -7.55 -21.17 -30.72
CA LEU A 24 -8.03 -19.84 -30.28
C LEU A 24 -6.90 -18.83 -30.01
N LEU A 25 -5.64 -19.18 -30.25
CA LEU A 25 -4.47 -18.34 -29.98
C LEU A 25 -3.65 -17.96 -31.22
N ASP A 26 -4.05 -18.39 -32.42
CA ASP A 26 -3.32 -18.06 -33.67
C ASP A 26 -3.95 -16.88 -34.42
N MET A 27 -3.57 -15.67 -34.01
CA MET A 27 -3.59 -14.47 -34.84
C MET A 27 -2.30 -13.68 -34.59
N ARG A 28 -1.18 -14.22 -35.08
CA ARG A 28 0.01 -13.44 -35.40
C ARG A 28 0.49 -13.80 -36.80
N THR A 29 0.07 -12.99 -37.76
CA THR A 29 0.72 -12.91 -39.06
C THR A 29 2.11 -12.30 -38.91
N THR A 30 3.11 -13.16 -39.14
CA THR A 30 4.24 -12.96 -40.05
C THR A 30 4.97 -11.61 -40.02
N LEU A 31 6.22 -11.65 -39.53
CA LEU A 31 7.40 -11.04 -40.18
C LEU A 31 8.67 -11.77 -39.67
N GLN A 32 9.09 -12.77 -40.44
CA GLN A 32 10.49 -13.24 -40.63
C GLN A 32 11.33 -12.06 -41.17
N ASP A 33 12.64 -11.89 -40.98
CA ASP A 33 13.78 -12.66 -40.48
C ASP A 33 14.85 -11.61 -40.07
N ALA A 34 15.72 -11.92 -39.10
CA ALA A 34 17.15 -11.57 -39.13
C ALA A 34 17.89 -12.09 -37.88
N ASP A 35 18.62 -13.19 -38.09
CA ASP A 35 19.98 -13.48 -37.62
C ASP A 35 20.35 -13.47 -36.12
N GLY A 36 20.51 -14.69 -35.59
CA GLY A 36 21.82 -15.24 -35.23
C GLY A 36 22.69 -14.55 -34.18
N ALA A 37 22.64 -15.04 -32.93
CA ALA A 37 23.85 -15.30 -32.11
C ALA A 37 23.51 -16.12 -30.85
N GLN A 38 24.02 -17.35 -30.80
CA GLN A 38 24.01 -18.19 -29.61
C GLN A 38 25.01 -17.65 -28.57
N ALA A 39 24.56 -17.47 -27.32
CA ALA A 39 25.43 -17.41 -26.17
C ALA A 39 24.84 -18.25 -25.03
N ARG A 40 25.44 -19.42 -24.82
CA ARG A 40 25.22 -20.26 -23.64
C ARG A 40 25.72 -19.52 -22.41
N ILE A 41 24.90 -19.39 -21.36
CA ILE A 41 25.38 -19.06 -20.02
C ILE A 41 24.76 -20.04 -19.03
N CYS A 42 25.64 -20.81 -18.39
CA CYS A 42 25.35 -21.70 -17.28
C CYS A 42 24.79 -20.92 -16.09
N ALA A 43 23.67 -21.39 -15.54
CA ALA A 43 23.08 -20.86 -14.32
C ALA A 43 23.82 -21.43 -13.09
N HIS A 44 24.42 -20.55 -12.28
CA HIS A 44 24.73 -20.81 -10.89
C HIS A 44 23.75 -20.01 -10.01
N PRO A 45 23.03 -20.65 -9.06
CA PRO A 45 22.17 -19.94 -8.13
C PRO A 45 22.97 -19.52 -6.90
N GLY A 46 22.91 -18.23 -6.54
CA GLY A 46 23.37 -17.75 -5.22
C GLY A 46 24.43 -16.66 -5.27
N ALA A 47 24.05 -15.45 -5.69
CA ALA A 47 24.77 -14.24 -5.34
C ALA A 47 23.77 -13.13 -5.02
N SER A 48 23.65 -12.78 -3.74
CA SER A 48 22.99 -11.56 -3.28
C SER A 48 23.84 -10.36 -3.70
N VAL A 49 23.50 -9.75 -4.85
CA VAL A 49 24.07 -8.45 -5.24
C VAL A 49 23.48 -7.41 -4.30
N ARG A 50 24.27 -6.98 -3.30
CA ARG A 50 23.99 -5.79 -2.49
C ARG A 50 24.09 -4.57 -3.39
N ILE A 51 23.05 -3.75 -3.41
CA ILE A 51 23.10 -2.45 -4.08
C ILE A 51 24.00 -1.53 -3.24
N ASP A 52 25.14 -1.15 -3.78
CA ASP A 52 26.02 -0.16 -3.15
C ASP A 52 25.42 1.23 -3.33
N LEU A 53 24.66 1.68 -2.32
CA LEU A 53 24.03 3.00 -2.30
C LEU A 53 25.05 4.15 -2.15
N ASP A 54 26.32 3.83 -1.86
CA ASP A 54 27.40 4.81 -1.73
C ASP A 54 28.18 4.99 -3.06
N ALA A 55 27.94 4.13 -4.06
CA ALA A 55 28.62 4.16 -5.36
C ALA A 55 27.99 5.08 -6.43
N PHE A 56 26.98 5.90 -6.10
CA PHE A 56 26.38 6.82 -7.07
C PHE A 56 27.29 8.04 -7.30
N PRO A 57 27.78 8.29 -8.54
CA PRO A 57 28.64 9.43 -8.81
C PRO A 57 27.86 10.74 -8.64
N ALA A 58 28.49 11.71 -7.97
CA ALA A 58 28.06 13.10 -8.02
C ALA A 58 28.12 13.57 -9.48
N HIS A 59 26.97 13.88 -10.08
CA HIS A 59 26.92 14.36 -11.46
C HIS A 59 27.70 15.68 -11.60
N GLU A 60 28.80 15.65 -12.34
CA GLU A 60 29.43 16.86 -12.87
C GLU A 60 28.44 17.59 -13.78
N ARG A 61 28.21 18.88 -13.47
CA ARG A 61 27.35 19.77 -14.22
C ARG A 61 28.00 20.15 -15.55
N THR A 62 27.60 19.51 -16.65
CA THR A 62 27.77 20.10 -17.99
C THR A 62 26.62 21.07 -18.27
N ALA A 63 26.97 22.34 -18.51
CA ALA A 63 26.03 23.42 -18.80
C ALA A 63 25.23 23.17 -20.10
N PRO A 64 23.94 23.55 -20.17
CA PRO A 64 23.15 23.41 -21.39
C PRO A 64 23.50 24.52 -22.40
N ARG A 65 23.57 24.16 -23.69
CA ARG A 65 23.71 25.10 -24.79
C ARG A 65 22.40 25.89 -24.98
N PRO A 66 22.45 27.21 -25.28
CA PRO A 66 21.25 28.03 -25.42
C PRO A 66 20.61 27.82 -26.80
N GLY A 67 19.29 27.63 -26.81
CA GLY A 67 18.49 27.79 -28.04
C GLY A 67 17.66 26.59 -28.48
N HIS A 68 16.80 26.06 -27.61
CA HIS A 68 15.52 25.46 -28.01
C HIS A 68 14.59 25.56 -26.79
N ALA A 69 13.59 26.43 -26.85
CA ALA A 69 12.52 26.46 -25.86
C ALA A 69 11.74 25.15 -26.03
N ASP A 70 11.85 24.25 -25.05
CA ASP A 70 11.26 22.92 -25.07
C ASP A 70 9.74 23.03 -24.76
N PRO A 71 8.84 22.83 -25.75
CA PRO A 71 7.40 23.03 -25.58
C PRO A 71 6.74 22.02 -24.65
N LEU A 72 7.50 21.05 -24.12
CA LEU A 72 7.07 20.10 -23.09
C LEU A 72 6.98 20.74 -21.69
N THR A 73 7.84 21.71 -21.37
CA THR A 73 7.85 22.34 -20.03
C THR A 73 6.65 23.26 -19.77
N SER A 74 6.14 23.93 -20.81
CA SER A 74 4.94 24.76 -20.70
C SER A 74 3.63 23.97 -20.67
N ARG A 75 3.62 22.72 -21.17
CA ARG A 75 2.44 21.84 -21.13
C ARG A 75 2.24 21.20 -19.76
N VAL A 76 3.33 20.82 -19.07
CA VAL A 76 3.27 20.27 -17.71
C VAL A 76 2.66 21.27 -16.72
N ALA A 77 3.03 22.55 -16.82
CA ALA A 77 2.49 23.59 -15.95
C ALA A 77 0.99 23.90 -16.15
N ALA A 78 0.46 23.65 -17.34
CA ALA A 78 -0.96 23.87 -17.65
C ALA A 78 -1.85 22.69 -17.23
N ASP A 79 -1.35 21.45 -17.34
CA ASP A 79 -2.07 20.25 -16.85
C ASP A 79 -2.06 20.16 -15.31
N ASP A 80 -1.00 20.61 -14.64
CA ASP A 80 -0.95 20.72 -13.17
C ASP A 80 -2.07 21.63 -12.61
N ALA A 81 -2.50 22.65 -13.37
CA ALA A 81 -3.56 23.57 -12.97
C ALA A 81 -4.98 22.99 -13.16
N ALA A 82 -5.17 22.04 -14.09
CA ALA A 82 -6.45 21.38 -14.33
C ALA A 82 -6.66 20.14 -13.42
N ASN A 83 -5.58 19.53 -12.93
CA ASN A 83 -5.58 18.38 -12.02
C ASN A 83 -5.44 18.75 -10.53
N GLY A 84 -5.37 20.05 -10.22
CA GLY A 84 -4.95 20.62 -8.93
C GLY A 84 -5.78 20.27 -7.68
N ASP A 85 -6.88 19.54 -7.81
CA ASP A 85 -7.71 19.09 -6.68
C ASP A 85 -7.72 17.55 -6.47
N ARG A 86 -7.05 16.77 -7.33
CA ARG A 86 -7.29 15.31 -7.41
C ARG A 86 -6.08 14.40 -7.15
N PHE A 87 -4.88 14.95 -7.01
CA PHE A 87 -3.67 14.14 -7.03
C PHE A 87 -2.74 14.53 -5.88
N PHE A 88 -2.79 13.69 -4.84
CA PHE A 88 -1.95 13.70 -3.64
C PHE A 88 -1.87 14.99 -2.83
N VAL A 89 -2.68 15.09 -1.78
CA VAL A 89 -2.21 15.77 -0.57
C VAL A 89 -1.28 14.76 0.14
N PRO A 90 -0.01 15.08 0.46
CA PRO A 90 0.78 14.22 1.35
C PRO A 90 -0.08 13.88 2.57
N LEU A 91 -0.16 12.59 2.92
CA LEU A 91 -1.08 12.09 3.95
C LEU A 91 -1.13 13.09 5.12
N PRO A 92 -2.32 13.67 5.42
CA PRO A 92 -2.42 14.76 6.37
C PRO A 92 -1.67 14.45 7.67
N PRO A 93 -1.02 15.45 8.30
CA PRO A 93 -0.42 15.25 9.61
C PRO A 93 -1.43 14.63 10.58
N GLY A 94 -1.03 13.54 11.24
CA GLY A 94 -1.92 12.77 12.11
C GLY A 94 -2.65 11.61 11.44
N THR A 95 -2.43 11.34 10.14
CA THR A 95 -2.91 10.08 9.53
C THR A 95 -2.40 8.88 10.32
N GLU A 96 -3.35 8.04 10.73
CA GLU A 96 -3.11 6.78 11.40
C GLU A 96 -2.97 5.69 10.35
N VAL A 97 -1.90 4.90 10.43
CA VAL A 97 -1.67 3.74 9.57
C VAL A 97 -1.86 2.50 10.42
N VAL A 98 -2.85 1.69 10.07
CA VAL A 98 -3.27 0.52 10.85
C VAL A 98 -2.96 -0.74 10.04
N PRO A 99 -2.02 -1.59 10.50
CA PRO A 99 -1.81 -2.89 9.89
C PRO A 99 -3.00 -3.81 10.20
N VAL A 100 -3.59 -4.40 9.16
CA VAL A 100 -4.77 -5.24 9.24
C VAL A 100 -4.39 -6.69 8.96
N ASP A 101 -4.79 -7.58 9.87
CA ASP A 101 -4.78 -9.01 9.60
C ASP A 101 -6.06 -9.41 8.87
N GLU A 102 -5.94 -10.14 7.78
CA GLU A 102 -7.09 -10.66 7.05
C GLU A 102 -8.02 -11.52 7.93
N HIS A 103 -7.51 -12.16 8.99
CA HIS A 103 -8.34 -12.91 9.95
C HIS A 103 -9.29 -12.02 10.77
N ALA A 104 -9.00 -10.72 10.86
CA ALA A 104 -9.85 -9.74 11.54
C ALA A 104 -10.93 -9.15 10.60
N LEU A 105 -10.94 -9.55 9.32
CA LEU A 105 -11.90 -9.07 8.33
C LEU A 105 -13.11 -10.00 8.22
N THR A 106 -14.30 -9.41 8.22
CA THR A 106 -15.56 -10.12 7.97
C THR A 106 -15.91 -10.03 6.49
N PHE A 107 -16.15 -11.17 5.85
CA PHE A 107 -16.53 -11.26 4.45
C PHE A 107 -17.99 -11.70 4.34
N ASP A 108 -18.88 -10.74 4.11
CA ASP A 108 -20.29 -11.06 3.92
C ASP A 108 -20.51 -11.71 2.54
N PRO A 109 -21.45 -12.66 2.42
CA PRO A 109 -21.84 -13.20 1.13
C PRO A 109 -22.43 -12.08 0.28
N ALA A 110 -21.67 -11.65 -0.73
CA ALA A 110 -22.10 -10.62 -1.65
C ALA A 110 -22.82 -11.24 -2.86
N PRO A 111 -24.02 -10.77 -3.24
CA PRO A 111 -24.74 -11.28 -4.40
C PRO A 111 -23.93 -11.13 -5.69
N ALA A 112 -24.24 -11.94 -6.70
CA ALA A 112 -23.66 -11.78 -8.01
C ALA A 112 -24.07 -10.40 -8.57
N GLN A 113 -23.10 -9.55 -8.84
CA GLN A 113 -23.31 -8.20 -9.36
C GLN A 113 -22.68 -8.08 -10.76
N PRO A 114 -23.32 -7.38 -11.71
CA PRO A 114 -22.70 -7.03 -12.99
C PRO A 114 -21.36 -6.30 -12.76
N GLY A 115 -20.34 -6.64 -13.55
CA GLY A 115 -18.99 -6.04 -13.43
C GLY A 115 -18.08 -6.67 -12.37
N ARG A 116 -18.54 -7.72 -11.66
CA ARG A 116 -17.66 -8.50 -10.78
C ARG A 116 -16.70 -9.36 -11.60
N LEU A 117 -15.41 -9.26 -11.30
CA LEU A 117 -14.38 -10.08 -11.93
C LEU A 117 -14.50 -11.53 -11.44
N ARG A 118 -14.26 -12.50 -12.34
CA ARG A 118 -14.32 -13.92 -11.99
C ARG A 118 -13.41 -14.27 -10.81
N LEU A 119 -12.18 -13.74 -10.81
CA LEU A 119 -11.24 -13.92 -9.70
C LEU A 119 -11.78 -13.34 -8.38
N ALA A 120 -12.46 -12.18 -8.42
CA ALA A 120 -13.07 -11.60 -7.24
C ALA A 120 -14.18 -12.50 -6.68
N ALA A 121 -14.97 -13.15 -7.55
CA ALA A 121 -15.97 -14.12 -7.14
C ALA A 121 -15.34 -15.37 -6.51
N GLU A 122 -14.26 -15.91 -7.10
CA GLU A 122 -13.52 -17.05 -6.55
C GLU A 122 -12.90 -16.74 -5.18
N LEU A 123 -12.29 -15.56 -5.02
CA LEU A 123 -11.74 -15.10 -3.74
C LEU A 123 -12.82 -14.86 -2.69
N GLN A 124 -13.97 -14.31 -3.06
CA GLN A 124 -15.10 -14.14 -2.14
C GLN A 124 -15.68 -15.49 -1.68
N ALA A 125 -15.70 -16.49 -2.56
CA ALA A 125 -16.25 -17.82 -2.29
C ALA A 125 -15.28 -18.75 -1.53
N ALA A 126 -14.03 -18.34 -1.33
CA ALA A 126 -13.05 -19.13 -0.60
C ALA A 126 -13.48 -19.35 0.86
N ARG A 127 -13.29 -20.58 1.35
CA ARG A 127 -13.73 -21.10 2.66
C ARG A 127 -13.08 -20.41 3.86
N GLY A 128 -12.04 -19.61 3.64
CA GLY A 128 -11.35 -18.87 4.69
C GLY A 128 -10.05 -18.21 4.21
N VAL A 129 -9.36 -17.55 5.14
CA VAL A 129 -8.13 -16.80 4.88
C VAL A 129 -7.05 -17.70 4.25
N ALA A 130 -6.88 -18.94 4.72
CA ALA A 130 -5.87 -19.84 4.18
C ALA A 130 -6.10 -20.24 2.72
N GLU A 131 -7.36 -20.36 2.27
CA GLU A 131 -7.67 -20.65 0.88
C GLU A 131 -7.45 -19.43 -0.01
N ARG A 132 -7.91 -18.24 0.41
CA ARG A 132 -7.62 -16.98 -0.29
C ARG A 132 -6.12 -16.75 -0.39
N ALA A 133 -5.38 -16.95 0.69
CA ALA A 133 -3.94 -16.76 0.71
C ALA A 133 -3.23 -17.68 -0.29
N ARG A 134 -3.68 -18.93 -0.46
CA ARG A 134 -3.14 -19.85 -1.48
C ARG A 134 -3.44 -19.37 -2.90
N ILE A 135 -4.65 -18.91 -3.17
CA ILE A 135 -5.04 -18.37 -4.50
C ILE A 135 -4.22 -17.11 -4.82
N VAL A 136 -4.18 -16.15 -3.90
CA VAL A 136 -3.46 -14.88 -4.04
C VAL A 136 -1.96 -15.12 -4.23
N SER A 137 -1.34 -15.93 -3.36
CA SER A 137 0.11 -16.23 -3.44
C SER A 137 0.46 -17.00 -4.71
N GLY A 138 -0.39 -17.95 -5.14
CA GLY A 138 -0.19 -18.71 -6.37
C GLY A 138 -0.22 -17.81 -7.60
N LEU A 139 -1.21 -16.92 -7.72
CA LEU A 139 -1.32 -15.97 -8.83
C LEU A 139 -0.18 -14.96 -8.84
N MET A 140 0.23 -14.46 -7.67
CA MET A 140 1.41 -13.60 -7.55
C MET A 140 2.67 -14.32 -8.08
N GLY A 141 2.89 -15.57 -7.66
CA GLY A 141 4.03 -16.38 -8.11
C GLY A 141 4.03 -16.61 -9.62
N LEU A 142 2.87 -16.89 -10.22
CA LEU A 142 2.73 -17.05 -11.68
C LEU A 142 3.07 -15.77 -12.45
N MET A 143 2.79 -14.60 -11.87
CA MET A 143 3.15 -13.30 -12.45
C MET A 143 4.59 -12.87 -12.10
N GLY A 144 5.36 -13.63 -11.32
CA GLY A 144 6.73 -13.29 -10.94
C GLY A 144 6.86 -12.37 -9.72
N PHE A 145 5.79 -12.15 -8.96
CA PHE A 145 5.79 -11.35 -7.72
C PHE A 145 5.86 -12.24 -6.47
N ALA A 146 6.53 -11.73 -5.44
CA ALA A 146 6.76 -12.41 -4.16
C ALA A 146 6.01 -11.77 -2.99
N SER A 147 5.61 -10.50 -3.10
CA SER A 147 4.89 -9.80 -2.03
C SER A 147 3.89 -8.80 -2.58
N LEU A 148 2.82 -8.59 -1.82
CA LEU A 148 1.70 -7.72 -2.13
C LEU A 148 1.41 -6.81 -0.94
N THR A 149 1.21 -5.53 -1.23
CA THR A 149 0.64 -4.56 -0.28
C THR A 149 -0.65 -4.04 -0.88
N TYR A 150 -1.74 -4.18 -0.10
CA TYR A 150 -3.00 -3.52 -0.38
C TYR A 150 -3.27 -2.55 0.78
N ALA A 151 -3.40 -1.26 0.47
CA ALA A 151 -3.69 -0.22 1.43
C ALA A 151 -4.94 0.53 1.02
N LEU A 152 -5.78 0.90 1.98
CA LEU A 152 -7.02 1.61 1.74
C LEU A 152 -7.11 2.81 2.66
N THR A 153 -7.31 3.98 2.08
CA THR A 153 -7.58 5.20 2.83
C THR A 153 -9.06 5.28 3.15
N GLU A 154 -9.40 5.36 4.43
CA GLU A 154 -10.72 5.65 4.94
C GLU A 154 -10.75 7.09 5.49
N ARG A 155 -11.71 7.87 5.02
CA ARG A 155 -11.93 9.24 5.49
C ARG A 155 -12.88 9.24 6.67
N HIS A 156 -12.70 10.24 7.53
CA HIS A 156 -13.55 10.44 8.69
C HIS A 156 -13.98 11.90 8.74
N GLU A 157 -15.22 12.13 9.14
CA GLU A 157 -15.74 13.48 9.31
C GLU A 157 -14.98 14.18 10.44
N ASN A 158 -14.46 15.38 10.18
CA ASN A 158 -13.75 16.23 11.15
C ASN A 158 -12.46 15.63 11.75
N ALA A 159 -11.85 14.64 11.11
CA ALA A 159 -10.66 14.00 11.67
C ALA A 159 -9.69 13.49 10.58
N PRO A 160 -8.38 13.31 10.89
CA PRO A 160 -7.41 12.82 9.91
C PRO A 160 -7.80 11.45 9.37
N PRO A 161 -7.52 11.14 8.09
CA PRO A 161 -7.86 9.85 7.51
C PRO A 161 -7.08 8.71 8.17
N THR A 162 -7.64 7.50 8.11
CA THR A 162 -6.98 6.26 8.53
C THR A 162 -6.59 5.46 7.28
N VAL A 163 -5.37 4.93 7.25
CA VAL A 163 -4.90 4.04 6.17
C VAL A 163 -4.83 2.63 6.73
N ALA A 164 -5.76 1.78 6.31
CA ALA A 164 -5.74 0.36 6.61
C ALA A 164 -4.80 -0.36 5.63
N MET A 165 -3.78 -1.07 6.13
CA MET A 165 -2.80 -1.79 5.31
C MET A 165 -2.87 -3.29 5.56
N LEU A 166 -3.21 -4.09 4.56
CA LEU A 166 -3.23 -5.53 4.68
C LEU A 166 -1.81 -6.08 4.84
N LYS A 167 -1.54 -6.82 5.94
CA LYS A 167 -0.19 -7.26 6.30
C LYS A 167 0.15 -8.68 5.85
N ASN A 168 -0.83 -9.45 5.37
CA ASN A 168 -0.72 -10.90 5.18
C ASN A 168 0.21 -11.34 4.05
N TYR A 169 0.57 -10.44 3.12
CA TYR A 169 1.31 -10.78 1.89
C TYR A 169 2.66 -10.05 1.77
N VAL A 170 3.19 -9.58 2.89
CA VAL A 170 4.51 -8.93 2.97
C VAL A 170 5.25 -9.41 4.21
N ALA A 171 6.58 -9.34 4.18
CA ALA A 171 7.40 -9.72 5.32
C ALA A 171 6.99 -8.94 6.60
N PRO A 172 6.66 -9.61 7.72
CA PRO A 172 6.17 -8.95 8.94
C PRO A 172 7.14 -7.89 9.48
N ARG A 173 8.45 -8.17 9.44
CA ARG A 173 9.50 -7.23 9.87
C ARG A 173 9.55 -5.97 9.01
N PHE A 174 9.38 -6.11 7.70
CA PHE A 174 9.31 -4.95 6.81
C PHE A 174 8.08 -4.10 7.12
N MET A 175 6.89 -4.72 7.22
CA MET A 175 5.65 -3.98 7.50
C MET A 175 5.70 -3.26 8.84
N GLN A 176 6.20 -3.91 9.89
CA GLN A 176 6.38 -3.31 11.21
C GLN A 176 7.25 -2.05 11.11
N ARG A 177 8.44 -2.18 10.52
CA ARG A 177 9.39 -1.08 10.36
C ARG A 177 8.81 0.07 9.51
N TYR A 178 8.16 -0.28 8.40
CA TYR A 178 7.54 0.68 7.48
C TYR A 178 6.48 1.55 8.18
N CYS A 179 5.69 0.96 9.07
CA CYS A 179 4.68 1.67 9.86
C CYS A 179 5.28 2.45 11.05
N GLU A 180 6.14 1.82 11.85
CA GLU A 180 6.71 2.42 13.08
C GLU A 180 7.62 3.60 12.78
N GLU A 181 8.51 3.47 11.79
CA GLU A 181 9.42 4.54 11.34
C GLU A 181 8.75 5.52 10.37
N ARG A 182 7.46 5.32 10.06
CA ARG A 182 6.67 6.14 9.12
C ARG A 182 7.33 6.29 7.74
N LEU A 183 7.93 5.21 7.23
CA LEU A 183 8.65 5.23 5.95
C LEU A 183 7.74 5.55 4.76
N PHE A 184 6.42 5.31 4.88
CA PHE A 184 5.43 5.76 3.91
C PHE A 184 5.42 7.27 3.67
N ALA A 185 5.86 8.08 4.63
CA ALA A 185 5.88 9.54 4.49
C ALA A 185 6.96 10.02 3.50
N VAL A 186 7.96 9.18 3.24
CA VAL A 186 9.08 9.46 2.34
C VAL A 186 9.12 8.52 1.14
N ASP A 187 8.09 7.68 0.94
CA ASP A 187 8.05 6.73 -0.16
C ASP A 187 7.75 7.41 -1.50
N PRO A 188 8.73 7.52 -2.43
CA PRO A 188 8.56 8.22 -3.68
C PRO A 188 7.57 7.51 -4.62
N ARG A 189 7.31 6.21 -4.41
CA ARG A 189 6.36 5.44 -5.22
C ARG A 189 4.93 5.94 -5.02
N LEU A 190 4.57 6.28 -3.77
CA LEU A 190 3.26 6.84 -3.45
C LEU A 190 3.08 8.19 -4.14
N SER A 191 4.07 9.07 -4.03
CA SER A 191 4.02 10.39 -4.68
C SER A 191 3.88 10.27 -6.20
N ALA A 192 4.62 9.36 -6.86
CA ALA A 192 4.55 9.18 -8.30
C ALA A 192 3.19 8.62 -8.78
N VAL A 193 2.67 7.58 -8.11
CA VAL A 193 1.38 6.97 -8.47
C VAL A 193 0.24 7.97 -8.28
N PHE A 194 0.26 8.72 -7.17
CA PHE A 194 -0.78 9.71 -6.91
C PHE A 194 -0.58 11.04 -7.63
N ALA A 195 0.57 11.35 -8.23
CA ALA A 195 0.71 12.53 -9.07
C ALA A 195 0.19 12.27 -10.49
N THR A 196 0.42 11.06 -11.00
CA THR A 196 0.11 10.69 -12.39
C THR A 196 -1.24 9.99 -12.54
N GLY A 197 -1.72 9.32 -11.49
CA GLY A 197 -2.83 8.38 -11.57
C GLY A 197 -2.51 7.10 -12.36
N MET A 198 -1.27 6.93 -12.80
CA MET A 198 -0.84 5.85 -13.67
C MET A 198 -0.09 4.75 -12.90
N PRO A 199 -0.11 3.49 -13.40
CA PRO A 199 0.73 2.45 -12.86
C PRO A 199 2.21 2.81 -12.95
N LEU A 200 2.91 2.71 -11.82
CA LEU A 200 4.34 2.90 -11.70
C LEU A 200 5.06 1.55 -11.76
N VAL A 201 5.92 1.38 -12.76
CA VAL A 201 6.91 0.29 -12.83
C VAL A 201 8.24 0.78 -12.25
N TRP A 202 8.74 0.10 -11.23
CA TRP A 202 9.89 0.58 -10.47
C TRP A 202 10.89 -0.54 -10.14
N ASP A 203 12.12 -0.12 -9.87
CA ASP A 203 13.16 -0.90 -9.20
C ASP A 203 13.96 0.01 -8.26
N LEU A 204 14.73 -0.54 -7.33
CA LEU A 204 15.46 0.26 -6.35
C LEU A 204 16.45 1.24 -7.01
N ALA A 205 17.08 0.85 -8.12
CA ALA A 205 18.04 1.70 -8.83
C ALA A 205 17.36 2.93 -9.45
N SER A 206 16.21 2.76 -10.09
CA SER A 206 15.42 3.85 -10.67
C SER A 206 14.82 4.76 -9.60
N LEU A 207 14.39 4.20 -8.46
CA LEU A 207 13.94 5.00 -7.32
C LEU A 207 15.06 5.81 -6.69
N ALA A 208 16.28 5.28 -6.59
CA ALA A 208 17.43 6.05 -6.10
C ALA A 208 17.83 7.17 -7.07
N ARG A 209 17.89 6.87 -8.38
CA ARG A 209 18.27 7.84 -9.42
C ARG A 209 17.27 8.97 -9.63
N SER A 210 15.99 8.76 -9.32
CA SER A 210 14.96 9.80 -9.47
C SER A 210 15.04 10.89 -8.39
N GLN A 211 15.94 10.75 -7.42
CA GLN A 211 16.03 11.63 -6.26
C GLN A 211 17.23 12.57 -6.44
N PRO A 212 17.01 13.90 -6.43
CA PRO A 212 18.09 14.86 -6.60
C PRO A 212 19.10 14.80 -5.44
N ARG A 213 18.63 14.39 -4.26
CA ARG A 213 19.44 14.19 -3.08
C ARG A 213 18.94 12.97 -2.31
N MET A 214 19.87 12.14 -1.85
CA MET A 214 19.54 11.00 -1.00
C MET A 214 19.38 11.45 0.46
N GLU A 215 18.13 11.62 0.89
CA GLU A 215 17.81 11.91 2.29
C GLU A 215 17.98 10.65 3.17
N PRO A 216 18.39 10.79 4.46
CA PRO A 216 18.63 9.65 5.34
C PRO A 216 17.42 8.72 5.50
N ALA A 217 16.21 9.27 5.64
CA ALA A 217 14.99 8.49 5.79
C ALA A 217 14.66 7.68 4.50
N LEU A 218 14.93 8.26 3.34
CA LEU A 218 14.75 7.57 2.06
C LEU A 218 15.78 6.45 1.88
N ARG A 219 17.04 6.68 2.27
CA ARG A 219 18.06 5.64 2.30
C ARG A 219 17.63 4.47 3.18
N THR A 220 17.11 4.75 4.38
CA THR A 220 16.57 3.74 5.29
C THR A 220 15.44 2.93 4.64
N LEU A 221 14.51 3.59 3.94
CA LEU A 221 13.45 2.91 3.20
C LEU A 221 14.01 1.97 2.12
N LEU A 222 14.91 2.45 1.26
CA LEU A 222 15.48 1.65 0.17
C LEU A 222 16.27 0.45 0.70
N GLN A 223 17.04 0.63 1.79
CA GLN A 223 17.75 -0.46 2.47
C GLN A 223 16.77 -1.49 3.06
N ALA A 224 15.74 -1.04 3.77
CA ALA A 224 14.74 -1.94 4.34
C ALA A 224 14.01 -2.75 3.24
N MET A 225 13.74 -2.13 2.09
CA MET A 225 13.17 -2.81 0.93
C MET A 225 14.12 -3.87 0.37
N ASP A 226 15.40 -3.54 0.15
CA ASP A 226 16.41 -4.50 -0.35
C ASP A 226 16.61 -5.69 0.60
N GLU A 227 16.75 -5.42 1.91
CA GLU A 227 16.92 -6.43 2.97
C GLU A 227 15.80 -7.49 2.97
N HIS A 228 14.60 -7.09 2.57
CA HIS A 228 13.42 -7.96 2.54
C HIS A 228 13.06 -8.44 1.12
N GLY A 229 13.90 -8.12 0.12
CA GLY A 229 13.71 -8.57 -1.25
C GLY A 229 12.62 -7.83 -2.04
N LEU A 230 12.23 -6.62 -1.65
CA LEU A 230 11.30 -5.75 -2.38
C LEU A 230 12.10 -4.88 -3.37
N ARG A 231 12.57 -5.49 -4.46
CA ARG A 231 13.59 -4.88 -5.33
C ARG A 231 13.05 -4.27 -6.62
N SER A 232 12.02 -4.88 -7.19
CA SER A 232 11.29 -4.33 -8.33
C SER A 232 9.79 -4.55 -8.16
N GLY A 233 8.97 -3.83 -8.91
CA GLY A 233 7.53 -4.03 -8.80
C GLY A 233 6.67 -3.11 -9.65
N VAL A 234 5.37 -3.30 -9.47
CA VAL A 234 4.32 -2.42 -10.00
C VAL A 234 3.54 -1.86 -8.82
N MET A 235 3.29 -0.56 -8.83
CA MET A 235 2.39 0.10 -7.88
C MET A 235 1.36 0.91 -8.64
N PHE A 236 0.11 0.87 -8.23
CA PHE A 236 -0.96 1.69 -8.82
C PHE A 236 -2.03 1.98 -7.78
N SER A 237 -2.82 3.01 -8.04
CA SER A 237 -3.96 3.39 -7.22
C SER A 237 -5.28 3.04 -7.89
N LEU A 238 -6.27 2.67 -7.08
CA LEU A 238 -7.66 2.46 -7.51
C LEU A 238 -8.56 3.42 -6.73
N GLY A 239 -9.58 3.98 -7.38
CA GLY A 239 -10.55 4.85 -6.69
C GLY A 239 -11.40 4.05 -5.70
N ALA A 240 -11.64 4.60 -4.51
CA ALA A 240 -12.46 4.00 -3.46
C ALA A 240 -13.91 4.53 -3.43
N GLY A 241 -14.41 5.07 -4.55
CA GLY A 241 -15.83 5.37 -4.80
C GLY A 241 -16.31 6.79 -4.49
N ASP A 242 -15.88 7.42 -3.40
CA ASP A 242 -16.34 8.75 -2.95
C ASP A 242 -15.58 9.93 -3.59
N GLY A 243 -14.89 9.68 -4.72
CA GLY A 243 -14.15 10.67 -5.50
C GLY A 243 -12.83 11.14 -4.88
N THR A 244 -12.53 10.81 -3.62
CA THR A 244 -11.32 11.29 -2.92
C THR A 244 -10.62 10.25 -2.04
N GLY A 245 -11.23 9.09 -1.83
CA GLY A 245 -10.63 7.89 -1.26
C GLY A 245 -9.91 7.09 -2.34
N HIS A 246 -8.75 6.56 -1.99
CA HIS A 246 -7.94 5.73 -2.88
C HIS A 246 -7.48 4.46 -2.16
N ALA A 247 -7.43 3.37 -2.90
CA ALA A 247 -6.66 2.20 -2.55
C ALA A 247 -5.32 2.22 -3.29
N VAL A 248 -4.27 1.70 -2.67
CA VAL A 248 -2.99 1.44 -3.31
C VAL A 248 -2.79 -0.07 -3.38
N VAL A 249 -2.40 -0.55 -4.56
CA VAL A 249 -1.94 -1.91 -4.79
C VAL A 249 -0.48 -1.85 -5.17
N SER A 250 0.37 -2.59 -4.45
CA SER A 250 1.78 -2.75 -4.81
C SER A 250 2.15 -4.22 -4.85
N LEU A 251 2.57 -4.68 -6.02
CA LEU A 251 3.14 -6.01 -6.24
C LEU A 251 4.65 -5.86 -6.36
N THR A 252 5.39 -6.70 -5.65
CA THR A 252 6.84 -6.58 -5.50
C THR A 252 7.53 -7.91 -5.71
N SER A 253 8.74 -7.87 -6.24
CA SER A 253 9.55 -9.02 -6.60
C SER A 253 10.98 -8.84 -6.12
N SER A 254 11.69 -9.96 -5.95
CA SER A 254 13.09 -10.02 -5.58
C SER A 254 14.05 -9.87 -6.76
N HIS A 255 13.53 -9.75 -7.98
CA HIS A 255 14.31 -9.36 -9.15
C HIS A 255 14.85 -7.93 -8.98
N ALA A 256 16.14 -7.73 -9.22
CA ALA A 256 16.79 -6.44 -9.00
C ALA A 256 16.38 -5.37 -10.03
N GLY A 257 16.09 -5.77 -11.26
CA GLY A 257 15.67 -4.90 -12.36
C GLY A 257 14.19 -5.05 -12.69
N ARG A 258 13.63 -4.07 -13.40
CA ARG A 258 12.22 -4.03 -13.80
C ARG A 258 11.93 -4.49 -15.23
N ASP A 259 12.93 -4.84 -16.03
CA ASP A 259 12.77 -5.13 -17.47
C ASP A 259 11.91 -6.36 -17.78
N TRP A 260 11.76 -7.28 -16.80
CA TRP A 260 10.88 -8.43 -16.92
C TRP A 260 9.39 -8.06 -16.84
N ILE A 261 9.07 -6.86 -16.33
CA ILE A 261 7.70 -6.35 -16.18
C ILE A 261 7.25 -5.77 -17.52
N SER A 262 6.80 -6.64 -18.42
CA SER A 262 6.21 -6.27 -19.69
C SER A 262 4.79 -5.68 -19.54
N ASP A 263 4.27 -5.07 -20.60
CA ASP A 263 2.88 -4.57 -20.64
C ASP A 263 1.84 -5.64 -20.31
N SER A 264 2.11 -6.91 -20.64
CA SER A 264 1.25 -8.02 -20.27
C SER A 264 1.23 -8.25 -18.75
N VAL A 265 2.40 -8.21 -18.11
CA VAL A 265 2.53 -8.33 -16.64
C VAL A 265 1.85 -7.13 -15.97
N ILE A 266 1.97 -5.93 -16.53
CA ILE A 266 1.28 -4.73 -16.03
C ILE A 266 -0.25 -4.92 -16.12
N GLY A 267 -0.76 -5.35 -17.28
CA GLY A 267 -2.19 -5.59 -17.48
C GLY A 267 -2.75 -6.65 -16.54
N GLN A 268 -2.02 -7.77 -16.36
CA GLN A 268 -2.37 -8.81 -15.40
C GLN A 268 -2.35 -8.29 -13.96
N SER A 269 -1.34 -7.49 -13.59
CA SER A 269 -1.22 -6.87 -12.28
C SER A 269 -2.41 -5.97 -11.95
N ILE A 270 -2.85 -5.16 -12.92
CA ILE A 270 -3.99 -4.26 -12.76
C ILE A 270 -5.29 -5.06 -12.60
N LEU A 271 -5.53 -6.05 -13.47
CA LEU A 271 -6.70 -6.93 -13.36
C LEU A 271 -6.74 -7.68 -12.04
N PHE A 272 -5.58 -8.17 -11.59
CA PHE A 272 -5.42 -8.80 -10.29
C PHE A 272 -5.74 -7.84 -9.15
N GLY A 273 -5.15 -6.64 -9.13
CA GLY A 273 -5.42 -5.63 -8.10
C GLY A 273 -6.88 -5.16 -8.08
N MET A 274 -7.54 -5.05 -9.23
CA MET A 274 -8.98 -4.78 -9.31
C MET A 274 -9.81 -5.88 -8.67
N ALA A 275 -9.47 -7.15 -8.91
CA ALA A 275 -10.17 -8.28 -8.29
C ALA A 275 -9.99 -8.27 -6.77
N LEU A 276 -8.77 -8.01 -6.28
CA LEU A 276 -8.49 -7.86 -4.86
C LEU A 276 -9.27 -6.69 -4.25
N HIS A 277 -9.32 -5.55 -4.94
CA HIS A 277 -10.05 -4.37 -4.50
C HIS A 277 -11.56 -4.64 -4.37
N GLN A 278 -12.16 -5.39 -5.30
CA GLN A 278 -13.58 -5.80 -5.22
C GLN A 278 -13.90 -6.70 -4.01
N VAL A 279 -12.89 -7.36 -3.43
CA VAL A 279 -13.03 -8.28 -2.29
C VAL A 279 -12.69 -7.61 -0.96
N TRP A 280 -11.57 -6.87 -0.90
CA TRP A 280 -11.05 -6.32 0.34
C TRP A 280 -11.55 -4.92 0.67
N ARG A 281 -12.03 -4.13 -0.32
CA ARG A 281 -12.49 -2.75 -0.06
C ARG A 281 -13.51 -2.70 1.07
N GLY A 282 -14.65 -3.38 0.93
CA GLY A 282 -15.72 -3.33 1.93
C GLY A 282 -15.27 -3.74 3.33
N PRO A 283 -14.72 -4.96 3.53
CA PRO A 283 -14.24 -5.41 4.83
C PRO A 283 -13.21 -4.48 5.47
N MET A 284 -12.27 -3.93 4.68
CA MET A 284 -11.26 -3.02 5.20
C MET A 284 -11.82 -1.64 5.57
N GLN A 285 -12.80 -1.12 4.84
CA GLN A 285 -13.50 0.11 5.23
C GLN A 285 -14.24 -0.08 6.55
N THR A 286 -14.99 -1.18 6.67
CA THR A 286 -15.71 -1.54 7.90
C THR A 286 -14.73 -1.67 9.08
N PHE A 287 -13.62 -2.37 8.89
CA PHE A 287 -12.58 -2.51 9.92
C PHE A 287 -11.98 -1.16 10.34
N ALA A 288 -11.62 -0.30 9.38
CA ALA A 288 -11.04 1.02 9.65
C ALA A 288 -12.01 1.92 10.43
N ARG A 289 -13.30 1.92 10.05
CA ARG A 289 -14.36 2.64 10.77
C ARG A 289 -14.53 2.15 12.21
N HIS A 290 -14.66 0.84 12.41
CA HIS A 290 -14.81 0.28 13.76
C HIS A 290 -13.60 0.52 14.65
N THR A 291 -12.39 0.34 14.11
CA THR A 291 -11.15 0.58 14.87
C THR A 291 -11.09 2.03 15.36
N ARG A 292 -11.48 2.99 14.52
CA ARG A 292 -11.55 4.38 14.93
C ARG A 292 -12.65 4.65 15.95
N GLN A 293 -13.86 4.15 15.73
CA GLN A 293 -14.98 4.31 16.66
C GLN A 293 -14.59 3.78 18.05
N CYS A 294 -14.03 2.57 18.16
CA CYS A 294 -13.55 2.04 19.43
C CYS A 294 -12.43 2.90 20.04
N SER A 295 -11.53 3.44 19.22
CA SER A 295 -10.48 4.37 19.67
C SER A 295 -11.06 5.69 20.19
N GLU A 296 -12.12 6.23 19.56
CA GLU A 296 -12.81 7.45 19.98
C GLU A 296 -13.67 7.23 21.23
N GLU A 297 -14.36 6.10 21.33
CA GLU A 297 -15.21 5.71 22.47
C GLU A 297 -14.41 5.29 23.70
N ALA A 298 -13.18 4.78 23.54
CA ALA A 298 -12.36 4.32 24.67
C ALA A 298 -12.09 5.50 25.63
N PRO A 299 -12.53 5.50 26.89
CA PRO A 299 -12.31 6.64 27.77
C PRO A 299 -10.81 6.93 27.93
N LEU A 300 -10.46 8.21 28.01
CA LEU A 300 -9.11 8.60 28.42
C LEU A 300 -8.77 7.91 29.75
N SER A 301 -7.57 7.33 29.84
CA SER A 301 -7.10 6.80 31.11
C SER A 301 -7.09 7.90 32.17
N ALA A 302 -7.24 7.52 33.44
CA ALA A 302 -7.21 8.48 34.54
C ALA A 302 -5.92 9.34 34.53
N MET A 303 -4.78 8.76 34.14
CA MET A 303 -3.51 9.48 34.00
C MET A 303 -3.54 10.49 32.85
N GLN A 304 -4.01 10.09 31.66
CA GLN A 304 -4.13 11.00 30.52
C GLN A 304 -5.05 12.17 30.82
N ARG A 305 -6.21 11.93 31.48
CA ARG A 305 -7.13 13.00 31.87
C ARG A 305 -6.47 13.97 32.85
N ARG A 306 -5.79 13.47 33.89
CA ARG A 306 -5.05 14.31 34.86
C ARG A 306 -3.95 15.15 34.20
N ILE A 307 -3.21 14.56 33.25
CA ILE A 307 -2.19 15.27 32.46
C ILE A 307 -2.83 16.36 31.60
N LEU A 308 -3.93 16.05 30.89
CA LEU A 308 -4.69 17.01 30.09
C LEU A 308 -5.24 18.18 30.92
N THR A 309 -5.76 17.92 32.12
CA THR A 309 -6.25 18.97 33.03
C THR A 309 -5.11 19.92 33.42
N CYS A 310 -3.93 19.38 33.73
CA CYS A 310 -2.77 20.21 34.08
C CYS A 310 -2.23 20.97 32.85
N LEU A 311 -2.26 20.35 31.66
CA LEU A 311 -1.92 21.00 30.40
C LEU A 311 -2.83 22.21 30.11
N ALA A 312 -4.13 22.05 30.29
CA ALA A 312 -5.11 23.12 30.09
C ALA A 312 -4.99 24.25 31.12
N ALA A 313 -4.49 23.95 32.31
CA ALA A 313 -4.09 24.95 33.30
C ALA A 313 -2.77 25.68 32.98
N GLY A 314 -2.14 25.38 31.83
CA GLY A 314 -0.92 26.05 31.37
C GLY A 314 0.40 25.48 31.91
N MET A 315 0.37 24.35 32.64
CA MET A 315 1.57 23.80 33.28
C MET A 315 2.53 23.17 32.26
N SER A 316 3.83 23.38 32.45
CA SER A 316 4.90 22.72 31.68
C SER A 316 5.03 21.23 32.04
N ASP A 317 5.65 20.44 31.17
CA ASP A 317 5.75 18.98 31.36
C ASP A 317 6.51 18.61 32.63
N LYS A 318 7.47 19.45 33.05
CA LYS A 318 8.19 19.33 34.33
C LYS A 318 7.28 19.60 35.52
N GLU A 319 6.46 20.66 35.46
CA GLU A 319 5.49 20.98 36.52
C GLU A 319 4.40 19.91 36.63
N ILE A 320 3.90 19.41 35.49
CA ILE A 320 2.96 18.28 35.44
C ILE A 320 3.59 17.04 36.07
N ALA A 321 4.84 16.73 35.73
CA ALA A 321 5.57 15.59 36.27
C ALA A 321 5.69 15.67 37.81
N ILE A 322 6.07 16.85 38.33
CA ILE A 322 6.14 17.11 39.77
C ILE A 322 4.74 16.94 40.41
N LYS A 323 3.72 17.58 39.86
CA LYS A 323 2.35 17.58 40.40
C LYS A 323 1.69 16.20 40.38
N LEU A 324 2.00 15.37 39.39
CA LEU A 324 1.42 14.04 39.23
C LEU A 324 2.33 12.92 39.76
N HIS A 325 3.45 13.26 40.42
CA HIS A 325 4.44 12.32 40.93
C HIS A 325 4.90 11.32 39.86
N THR A 326 5.23 11.82 38.67
CA THR A 326 5.71 11.01 37.55
C THR A 326 6.92 11.66 36.88
N THR A 327 7.45 11.08 35.82
CA THR A 327 8.61 11.64 35.09
C THR A 327 8.15 12.52 33.93
N ALA A 328 8.93 13.56 33.59
CA ALA A 328 8.65 14.39 32.42
C ALA A 328 8.58 13.57 31.12
N HIS A 329 9.38 12.50 31.04
CA HIS A 329 9.32 11.55 29.93
C HIS A 329 7.97 10.83 29.84
N ASN A 330 7.41 10.40 30.99
CA ASN A 330 6.10 9.76 31.01
C ASN A 330 4.96 10.75 30.68
N VAL A 331 5.09 12.02 31.10
CA VAL A 331 4.15 13.08 30.71
C VAL A 331 4.16 13.28 29.19
N ASP A 332 5.34 13.46 28.60
CA ASP A 332 5.48 13.62 27.15
C ASP A 332 4.99 12.38 26.38
N TYR A 333 5.25 11.17 26.89
CA TYR A 333 4.69 9.94 26.34
C TYR A 333 3.15 9.97 26.27
N HIS A 334 2.49 10.28 27.39
CA HIS A 334 1.03 10.37 27.44
C HIS A 334 0.49 11.52 26.58
N LEU A 335 1.14 12.69 26.58
CA LEU A 335 0.76 13.81 25.72
C LEU A 335 0.89 13.47 24.25
N ARG A 336 1.94 12.74 23.83
CA ARG A 336 2.07 12.23 22.46
C ARG A 336 0.95 11.27 22.10
N LEU A 337 0.55 10.38 23.00
CA LEU A 337 -0.53 9.44 22.77
C LEU A 337 -1.88 10.16 22.60
N VAL A 338 -2.18 11.13 23.47
CA VAL A 338 -3.39 11.95 23.38
C VAL A 338 -3.37 12.84 22.13
N ARG A 339 -2.23 13.47 21.81
CA ARG A 339 -2.08 14.28 20.59
C ARG A 339 -2.36 13.48 19.34
N ARG A 340 -1.82 12.26 19.25
CA ARG A 340 -2.09 11.34 18.13
C ARG A 340 -3.58 11.04 18.04
N ARG A 341 -4.21 10.72 19.18
CA ARG A 341 -5.63 10.38 19.24
C ARG A 341 -6.56 11.51 18.76
N TYR A 342 -6.25 12.76 19.09
CA TYR A 342 -7.10 13.92 18.73
C TYR A 342 -6.54 14.76 17.58
N GLY A 343 -5.53 14.28 16.85
CA GLY A 343 -4.95 14.99 15.70
C GLY A 343 -4.30 16.34 16.02
N ALA A 344 -3.85 16.55 17.26
CA ALA A 344 -3.26 17.81 17.68
C ALA A 344 -1.78 17.92 17.24
N THR A 345 -1.47 18.95 16.45
CA THR A 345 -0.12 19.21 15.93
C THR A 345 0.81 19.82 16.98
N ASN A 346 0.26 20.62 17.91
CA ASN A 346 1.02 21.29 18.97
C ASN A 346 0.27 21.27 20.32
N ARG A 347 0.97 21.62 21.41
CA ARG A 347 0.42 21.54 22.78
C ARG A 347 -0.76 22.48 23.00
N ALA A 348 -0.72 23.67 22.42
CA ALA A 348 -1.77 24.68 22.58
C ALA A 348 -3.05 24.23 21.87
N GLN A 349 -2.91 23.66 20.67
CA GLN A 349 -4.01 23.03 19.94
C GLN A 349 -4.60 21.86 20.74
N LEU A 350 -3.76 21.04 21.39
CA LEU A 350 -4.26 19.96 22.24
C LEU A 350 -5.08 20.50 23.42
N ALA A 351 -4.59 21.52 24.13
CA ALA A 351 -5.32 22.13 25.26
C ALA A 351 -6.67 22.73 24.81
N TYR A 352 -6.69 23.39 23.64
CA TYR A 352 -7.92 23.91 23.05
C TYR A 352 -8.94 22.81 22.71
N ILE A 353 -8.48 21.72 22.06
CA ILE A 353 -9.34 20.58 21.73
C ILE A 353 -9.89 19.93 22.99
N ALA A 354 -9.08 19.82 24.04
CA ALA A 354 -9.48 19.23 25.32
C ALA A 354 -10.65 19.97 25.97
N GLY A 355 -10.59 21.30 26.02
CA GLY A 355 -11.69 22.12 26.53
C GLY A 355 -12.93 22.08 25.63
N ARG A 356 -12.75 22.15 24.30
CA ARG A 356 -13.88 22.14 23.35
C ARG A 356 -14.68 20.84 23.36
N LEU A 357 -14.01 19.71 23.55
CA LEU A 357 -14.62 18.38 23.53
C LEU A 357 -15.04 17.89 24.94
N ASN A 358 -15.01 18.75 25.96
CA ASN A 358 -15.29 18.42 27.37
C ASN A 358 -14.53 17.16 27.84
N LEU A 359 -13.26 17.03 27.43
CA LEU A 359 -12.41 15.92 27.89
C LEU A 359 -11.93 16.11 29.33
N ILE A 360 -12.04 17.34 29.83
CA ILE A 360 -11.57 17.85 31.13
C ILE A 360 -12.51 18.91 31.66
#